data_AF-A0A5B9Q7D3-F1
#
_entry.id   AF-A0A5B9Q7D3-F1
#
_cell.length_a   1.000
_cell.length_b   1.000
_cell.length_c   1.000
_cell.angle_alpha   90.00
_cell.angle_beta   90.00
_cell.angle_gamma   90.00
#
_symmetry.space_group_name_H-M   'P 1'
#
loop_
_entity.id
_entity.type
_entity.pdbx_description
1 polymer ?
#
loop_
_entity_poly.entity_id
_entity_poly.type
_entity_poly.pdbx_seq_one_letter_code
_entity_poly.pdbx_strand_id
1 'polypeptide(L)'
;MSSTQNPSLSTVETVPADLQRLADSINNLPSEYAMQLAPLIDAVVESTCRRRRILTLVQDALGQLRLDMKYLMFDLEATRRERDEYRSQLEEFES
;
A
#
# COMPACT_ATOMS: atom_id res chain seq x y z
N MET A 1 -10.13 10.99 21.17
CA MET A 1 -10.80 9.68 21.09
C MET A 1 -11.00 9.43 19.61
N SER A 2 -10.20 8.64 18.90
CA SER A 2 -9.65 7.34 19.23
C SER A 2 -8.27 7.18 18.60
N SER A 3 -7.36 6.56 19.33
CA SER A 3 -6.04 6.16 18.84
C SER A 3 -6.21 5.16 17.71
N THR A 4 -6.00 5.59 16.47
CA THR A 4 -5.85 4.67 15.34
C THR A 4 -4.48 4.03 15.50
N GLN A 5 -4.46 2.90 16.21
CA GLN A 5 -3.32 2.02 16.29
C GLN A 5 -3.10 1.47 14.89
N ASN A 6 -2.15 2.05 14.16
CA ASN A 6 -1.68 1.49 12.90
C ASN A 6 -1.14 0.10 13.22
N PRO A 7 -1.70 -1.00 12.67
CA PRO A 7 -1.00 -2.26 12.74
C PRO A 7 0.16 -2.08 11.78
N SER A 8 1.34 -1.76 12.32
CA SER A 8 2.59 -2.01 11.64
C SER A 8 2.64 -3.52 11.38
N LEU A 9 2.00 -3.94 10.30
CA LEU A 9 2.11 -5.26 9.73
C LEU A 9 3.57 -5.38 9.36
N SER A 10 4.33 -6.04 10.22
CA SER A 10 5.56 -6.70 9.85
C SER A 10 5.19 -7.73 8.78
N THR A 11 4.97 -7.28 7.55
CA THR A 11 5.02 -8.14 6.37
C THR A 11 6.46 -8.60 6.32
N VAL A 12 6.74 -9.70 7.01
CA VAL A 12 7.97 -10.46 6.83
C VAL A 12 8.10 -10.61 5.31
N GLU A 13 9.17 -10.05 4.75
CA GLU A 13 9.40 -10.02 3.31
C GLU A 13 9.70 -11.47 2.89
N THR A 14 8.64 -12.25 2.68
CA THR A 14 8.74 -13.68 2.44
C THR A 14 9.12 -13.91 0.99
N VAL A 15 10.17 -14.67 0.70
CA VAL A 15 10.46 -15.07 -0.68
C VAL A 15 9.23 -15.80 -1.24
N PRO A 16 8.77 -15.52 -2.49
CA PRO A 16 7.66 -16.26 -3.08
C PRO A 16 7.96 -17.76 -3.11
N ALA A 17 6.97 -18.58 -2.77
CA ALA A 17 7.15 -20.03 -2.63
C ALA A 17 7.75 -20.70 -3.88
N ASP A 18 7.49 -20.15 -5.07
CA ASP A 18 8.04 -20.67 -6.33
C ASP A 18 9.53 -20.35 -6.48
N LEU A 19 9.96 -19.15 -6.08
CA LEU A 19 11.38 -18.77 -6.07
C LEU A 19 12.15 -19.53 -4.98
N GLN A 20 11.51 -19.83 -3.85
CA GLN A 20 12.11 -20.67 -2.82
C GLN A 20 12.31 -22.11 -3.32
N ARG A 21 11.29 -22.71 -3.93
CA ARG A 21 11.40 -24.02 -4.58
C ARG A 21 12.46 -24.06 -5.69
N LEU A 22 12.60 -22.96 -6.44
CA LEU A 22 13.62 -22.84 -7.48
C LEU A 22 15.03 -22.79 -6.86
N ALA A 23 15.24 -22.00 -5.80
CA ALA A 23 16.51 -21.95 -5.08
C ALA A 23 16.88 -23.33 -4.50
N ASP A 24 15.93 -24.02 -3.88
CA ASP A 24 16.13 -25.38 -3.36
C ASP A 24 16.49 -26.37 -4.48
N SER A 25 15.87 -26.23 -5.66
CA SER A 25 16.19 -27.07 -6.82
C SER A 25 17.59 -26.82 -7.35
N ILE A 26 18.04 -25.55 -7.37
CA ILE A 26 19.40 -25.18 -7.78
C ILE A 26 20.43 -25.72 -6.79
N ASN A 27 20.13 -25.70 -5.49
CA ASN A 27 21.02 -26.24 -4.46
C ASN A 27 21.22 -27.76 -4.53
N ASN A 28 20.29 -28.49 -5.18
CA ASN A 28 20.41 -29.93 -5.42
C ASN A 28 21.23 -30.27 -6.68
N LEU A 29 21.66 -29.28 -7.46
CA LEU A 29 22.52 -29.50 -8.63
C LEU A 29 23.97 -29.77 -8.21
N PRO A 30 24.78 -30.45 -9.07
CA PRO A 30 26.22 -30.52 -8.89
C PRO A 30 26.85 -29.12 -8.73
N SER A 31 27.88 -29.02 -7.89
CA SER A 31 28.45 -27.75 -7.42
C SER A 31 28.85 -26.79 -8.55
N GLU A 32 29.36 -27.31 -9.66
CA GLU A 32 29.77 -26.52 -10.82
C GLU A 32 28.61 -25.72 -11.43
N TYR A 33 27.42 -26.33 -11.51
CA TYR A 33 26.22 -25.67 -12.02
C TYR A 33 25.57 -24.79 -10.95
N ALA A 34 25.49 -25.27 -9.71
CA ALA A 34 24.91 -24.51 -8.60
C ALA A 34 25.67 -23.18 -8.40
N MET A 35 27.00 -23.19 -8.46
CA MET A 35 27.85 -22.02 -8.29
C MET A 35 27.66 -20.98 -9.42
N GLN A 36 27.37 -21.43 -10.65
CA GLN A 36 27.07 -20.53 -11.77
C GLN A 36 25.69 -19.88 -11.64
N LEU A 37 24.69 -20.63 -11.15
CA LEU A 37 23.30 -20.16 -11.06
C LEU A 37 22.99 -19.39 -9.76
N ALA A 38 23.70 -19.66 -8.66
CA ALA A 38 23.52 -19.00 -7.37
C ALA A 38 23.40 -17.46 -7.44
N PRO A 39 24.35 -16.72 -8.05
CA PRO A 39 24.24 -15.26 -8.11
C PRO A 39 23.04 -14.78 -8.96
N LEU A 40 22.61 -15.57 -9.95
CA LEU A 40 21.47 -15.22 -10.79
C LEU A 40 20.15 -15.38 -10.03
N ILE A 41 19.99 -16.48 -9.28
CA ILE A 41 18.79 -16.69 -8.48
C ILE A 41 18.71 -15.68 -7.33
N ASP A 42 19.83 -15.36 -6.69
CA ASP A 42 19.88 -14.34 -5.64
C ASP A 42 19.41 -12.98 -6.16
N ALA A 43 19.90 -12.56 -7.34
CA ALA A 43 19.47 -11.31 -7.97
C ALA A 43 17.97 -11.31 -8.33
N VAL A 44 17.44 -12.44 -8.78
CA VAL A 44 16.00 -12.58 -9.09
C VAL A 44 15.15 -12.50 -7.82
N VAL A 45 15.56 -13.17 -6.75
CA VAL A 45 14.90 -13.13 -5.43
C VAL A 45 14.90 -11.70 -4.90
N GLU A 46 16.05 -11.03 -4.90
CA GLU A 46 16.17 -9.63 -4.45
C GLU A 46 15.27 -8.70 -5.27
N SER A 47 15.34 -8.77 -6.60
CA SER A 47 14.53 -7.91 -7.49
C SER A 47 13.03 -8.12 -7.29
N THR A 48 12.61 -9.36 -6.99
CA THR A 48 11.21 -9.73 -6.78
C THR A 48 10.70 -9.25 -5.43
N CYS A 49 11.48 -9.42 -4.36
CA CYS A 49 11.18 -8.88 -3.04
C CYS A 49 11.07 -7.35 -3.09
N ARG A 50 12.07 -6.67 -3.68
CA ARG A 50 12.06 -5.22 -3.86
C ARG A 50 10.84 -4.73 -4.65
N ARG A 51 10.47 -5.38 -5.75
CA ARG A 51 9.29 -4.99 -6.55
C ARG A 51 8.01 -5.08 -5.73
N ARG A 52 7.84 -6.15 -4.96
CA ARG A 52 6.68 -6.31 -4.09
C ARG A 52 6.64 -5.27 -2.99
N ARG A 53 7.78 -4.96 -2.36
CA ARG A 53 7.87 -3.88 -1.37
C ARG A 53 7.44 -2.53 -1.96
N ILE A 54 7.90 -2.19 -3.16
CA ILE A 54 7.47 -0.98 -3.87
C ILE A 54 5.95 -1.00 -4.10
N LEU A 55 5.41 -2.11 -4.60
CA LEU A 55 3.97 -2.24 -4.85
C LEU A 55 3.15 -2.09 -3.57
N THR A 56 3.58 -2.68 -2.45
CA THR A 56 2.93 -2.52 -1.16
C THR A 56 2.93 -1.06 -0.71
N LEU A 57 4.08 -0.37 -0.78
CA LEU A 57 4.15 1.05 -0.44
C LEU A 57 3.23 1.92 -1.32
N VAL A 58 3.16 1.63 -2.61
CA VAL A 58 2.25 2.32 -3.54
C VAL A 58 0.79 2.03 -3.19
N GLN A 59 0.45 0.78 -2.87
CA GLN A 59 -0.90 0.39 -2.45
C GLN A 59 -1.31 1.10 -1.17
N ASP A 60 -0.42 1.20 -0.18
CA ASP A 60 -0.67 1.90 1.07
C ASP A 60 -0.89 3.39 0.84
N ALA A 61 -0.04 4.03 0.02
CA ALA A 61 -0.16 5.44 -0.33
C ALA A 61 -1.48 5.74 -1.09
N LEU A 62 -1.87 4.87 -2.03
CA LEU A 62 -3.16 4.98 -2.72
C LEU A 62 -4.34 4.77 -1.76
N GLY A 63 -4.19 3.84 -0.81
CA GLY A 63 -5.16 3.61 0.26
C GLY A 63 -5.39 4.86 1.12
N GLN A 64 -4.30 5.51 1.52
CA GLN A 64 -4.32 6.77 2.26
C GLN A 64 -4.96 7.88 1.45
N LEU A 65 -4.52 8.11 0.21
CA LEU A 65 -5.09 9.13 -0.67
C LEU A 65 -6.60 8.95 -0.85
N ARG A 66 -7.06 7.71 -1.03
CA ARG A 66 -8.49 7.41 -1.15
C ARG A 66 -9.26 7.77 0.12
N LEU A 67 -8.65 7.61 1.30
CA LEU A 67 -9.26 8.02 2.57
C LEU A 67 -9.31 9.55 2.67
N ASP A 68 -8.21 10.23 2.31
CA ASP A 68 -8.12 11.69 2.32
C ASP A 68 -9.18 12.31 1.39
N MET A 69 -9.41 11.71 0.21
CA MET A 69 -10.48 12.12 -0.69
C MET A 69 -11.88 11.98 -0.08
N LYS A 70 -12.12 10.94 0.72
CA LYS A 70 -13.42 10.78 1.42
C LYS A 70 -13.61 11.87 2.47
N TYR A 71 -12.57 12.22 3.22
CA TYR A 71 -12.64 13.32 4.18
C TYR A 71 -12.88 14.67 3.49
N LEU A 72 -12.16 14.95 2.41
CA LEU A 72 -12.37 16.19 1.65
C LEU A 72 -13.80 16.31 1.12
N MET A 73 -14.38 15.21 0.62
CA MET A 73 -15.76 15.21 0.13
C MET A 73 -16.76 15.44 1.27
N PHE A 74 -16.51 14.86 2.44
CA PHE A 74 -17.34 15.06 3.62
C PHE A 74 -17.30 16.52 4.09
N ASP A 75 -16.11 17.11 4.20
CA ASP A 75 -15.94 18.51 4.60
C ASP A 75 -16.59 19.47 3.57
N LEU A 76 -16.50 19.14 2.28
CA LEU A 76 -17.16 19.90 1.22
C LEU A 76 -18.69 19.85 1.37
N GLU A 77 -19.26 18.69 1.71
CA GLU A 77 -20.69 18.57 1.95
C GLU A 77 -21.13 19.35 3.20
N ALA A 78 -20.35 19.30 4.27
CA ALA A 78 -20.62 20.06 5.49
C ALA A 78 -20.65 21.56 5.19
N THR A 79 -19.61 22.09 4.54
CA THR A 79 -19.54 23.52 4.17
C THR A 79 -20.63 23.95 3.19
N ARG A 80 -21.08 23.06 2.29
CA ARG A 80 -22.24 23.32 1.43
C ARG A 80 -23.54 23.44 2.23
N ARG A 81 -23.79 22.51 3.16
CA ARG A 81 -24.98 22.55 4.03
C ARG A 81 -25.00 23.83 4.87
N GLU A 82 -23.89 24.16 5.54
CA GLU A 82 -23.76 25.39 6.34
C GLU A 82 -24.03 26.65 5.50
N ARG A 83 -23.46 26.73 4.29
CA ARG A 83 -23.71 27.85 3.38
C ARG A 83 -25.19 27.95 3.00
N ASP A 84 -25.83 26.84 2.69
CA ASP A 84 -27.23 26.82 2.27
C ASP A 84 -28.17 27.20 3.43
N GLU A 85 -27.84 26.78 4.66
CA GLU A 85 -28.52 27.21 5.89
C GLU A 85 -28.38 28.73 6.11
N TYR A 86 -27.16 29.27 6.01
CA TYR A 86 -26.95 30.72 6.17
C TYR A 86 -27.66 31.55 5.10
N ARG A 87 -27.72 31.06 3.86
CA ARG A 87 -28.47 31.72 2.79
C ARG A 87 -29.97 31.76 3.07
N SER A 88 -30.53 30.63 3.49
CA SER A 88 -31.96 30.55 3.84
C SER A 88 -32.31 31.49 4.99
N GLN A 89 -31.44 31.60 6.01
CA GLN A 89 -31.66 32.55 7.11
C GLN A 89 -31.62 34.00 6.63
N LEU A 90 -30.69 34.34 5.73
CA LEU A 90 -30.60 35.69 5.18
C LEU A 90 -31.87 36.07 4.40
N GLU A 91 -32.38 35.16 3.57
CA GLU A 91 -33.61 35.36 2.81
C GLU A 91 -34.84 35.53 3.72
N GLU A 92 -34.88 34.84 4.86
CA GLU A 92 -35.91 35.00 5.89
C GLU A 92 -35.81 36.36 6.62
N PHE A 93 -34.59 36.84 6.91
CA PHE A 93 -34.38 38.15 7.53
C PHE A 93 -34.73 39.34 6.60
N GLU A 94 -34.62 39.15 5.28
CA GLU A 94 -34.90 40.18 4.28
C GLU A 94 -36.39 40.26 3.87
N SER A 95 -37.22 39.27 4.23
CA SER A 95 -38.68 39.23 3.99
C SER A 95 -39.49 39.87 5.12
#